data_AF-G5JN45-F1
#
_entry.id   AF-G5JN45-F1
#
_cell.length_a   1.000
_cell.length_b   1.000
_cell.length_c   1.000
_cell.angle_alpha   90.00
_cell.angle_beta   90.00
_cell.angle_gamma   90.00
#
_symmetry.space_group_name_H-M   'P 1'
#
loop_
_entity.id
_entity.type
_entity.pdbx_description
1 polymer ?
#
loop_
_entity_poly.entity_id
_entity_poly.type
_entity_poly.pdbx_seq_one_letter_code
_entity_poly.pdbx_strand_id
1 'polypeptide(L)'
;MTSIKTIMNQLPNKIAFYNKKGLPLYNNGQADGSLLPDQKAQPLEDWLLKELAENPAKSLSFQVPTQAFDQILMQTYQVALDEQGQIVGIMETITDFKEPLTTYLEDSAQALVGWSDATSGPSLKSED
;
A
#
# COMPACT_ATOMS: atom_id res chain seq x y z
N MET A 1 22.06 -17.35 -16.78
CA MET A 1 20.66 -17.31 -16.31
C MET A 1 20.52 -16.14 -15.35
N THR A 2 19.52 -15.28 -15.54
CA THR A 2 19.26 -14.14 -14.64
C THR A 2 18.64 -14.64 -13.34
N SER A 3 19.14 -14.20 -12.19
CA SER A 3 18.58 -14.59 -10.88
C SER A 3 17.28 -13.83 -10.59
N ILE A 4 16.38 -14.43 -9.81
CA ILE A 4 15.15 -13.74 -9.37
C ILE A 4 15.46 -12.45 -8.61
N LYS A 5 16.52 -12.44 -7.79
CA LYS A 5 16.98 -11.25 -7.05
C LYS A 5 17.38 -10.13 -8.01
N THR A 6 18.01 -10.46 -9.13
CA THR A 6 18.35 -9.50 -10.18
C THR A 6 17.10 -8.87 -10.76
N ILE A 7 16.06 -9.67 -11.05
CA ILE A 7 14.79 -9.16 -11.58
C ILE A 7 14.10 -8.24 -10.55
N MET A 8 13.98 -8.69 -9.29
CA MET A 8 13.32 -7.93 -8.24
C MET A 8 13.98 -6.57 -7.94
N ASN A 9 15.31 -6.49 -8.08
CA ASN A 9 16.06 -5.24 -7.94
C ASN A 9 15.77 -4.23 -9.07
N GLN A 10 15.30 -4.69 -10.23
CA GLN A 10 15.03 -3.84 -11.40
C GLN A 10 13.55 -3.47 -11.53
N LEU A 11 12.67 -4.01 -10.68
CA LEU A 11 11.27 -3.61 -10.67
C LEU A 11 11.15 -2.16 -10.19
N PRO A 12 10.21 -1.37 -10.74
CA PRO A 12 10.06 0.05 -10.40
C PRO A 12 9.44 0.26 -9.02
N ASN A 13 8.67 -0.71 -8.52
CA ASN A 13 7.99 -0.63 -7.24
C ASN A 13 8.91 -1.08 -6.10
N LYS A 14 8.72 -0.52 -4.90
CA LYS A 14 9.35 -1.07 -3.69
C LYS A 14 8.82 -2.46 -3.42
N ILE A 15 9.73 -3.38 -3.12
CA ILE A 15 9.44 -4.73 -2.67
C ILE A 15 10.36 -5.09 -1.52
N ALA A 16 9.78 -5.48 -0.40
CA ALA A 16 10.50 -6.04 0.74
C ALA A 16 9.86 -7.36 1.19
N PHE A 17 10.68 -8.26 1.73
CA PHE A 17 10.22 -9.51 2.32
C PHE A 17 10.67 -9.61 3.76
N TYR A 18 9.79 -10.15 4.60
CA TYR A 18 9.98 -10.34 6.02
C TYR A 18 9.73 -11.80 6.38
N ASN A 19 10.42 -12.28 7.42
CA ASN A 19 10.07 -13.56 8.01
C ASN A 19 8.76 -13.45 8.82
N LYS A 20 8.25 -14.60 9.32
CA LYS A 20 7.04 -14.64 10.15
C LYS A 20 7.06 -13.80 11.43
N LYS A 21 8.23 -13.32 11.86
CA LYS A 21 8.39 -12.42 13.02
C LYS A 21 8.50 -10.95 12.61
N GLY A 22 8.27 -10.63 11.34
CA GLY A 22 8.40 -9.27 10.82
C GLY A 22 9.83 -8.79 10.64
N LEU A 23 10.84 -9.66 10.73
CA LEU A 23 12.23 -9.23 10.51
C LEU A 23 12.57 -9.22 9.02
N PRO A 24 13.23 -8.17 8.52
CA PRO A 24 13.52 -8.03 7.10
C PRO A 24 14.50 -9.12 6.61
N LEU A 25 14.14 -9.73 5.49
CA LEU A 25 14.93 -10.72 4.76
C LEU A 25 15.49 -10.14 3.46
N TYR A 26 14.76 -9.22 2.84
CA TYR A 26 15.11 -8.61 1.57
C TYR A 26 14.44 -7.25 1.40
N ASN A 27 15.10 -6.35 0.68
CA ASN A 27 14.56 -5.11 0.17
C ASN A 27 15.24 -4.80 -1.17
N ASN A 28 14.46 -4.38 -2.17
CA ASN A 28 14.99 -4.01 -3.48
C ASN A 28 15.52 -2.57 -3.57
N GLY A 29 15.31 -1.75 -2.53
CA GLY A 29 15.86 -0.40 -2.43
C GLY A 29 15.20 0.65 -3.33
N GLN A 30 14.03 0.34 -3.90
CA GLN A 30 13.24 1.31 -4.66
C GLN A 30 12.50 2.25 -3.72
N ALA A 31 12.10 3.41 -4.26
CA ALA A 31 11.46 4.48 -3.53
C ALA A 31 10.20 4.02 -2.76
N ASP A 32 10.13 4.37 -1.48
CA ASP A 32 9.02 4.10 -0.58
C ASP A 32 8.07 5.29 -0.38
N GLY A 33 8.26 6.35 -1.17
CA GLY A 33 7.54 7.62 -1.03
C GLY A 33 8.14 8.57 0.02
N SER A 34 9.11 8.13 0.82
CA SER A 34 9.84 9.01 1.73
C SER A 34 10.88 9.84 0.98
N LEU A 35 11.19 11.01 1.53
CA LEU A 35 12.29 11.87 1.06
C LEU A 35 13.66 11.41 1.61
N LEU A 36 13.73 10.25 2.27
CA LEU A 36 14.94 9.77 2.92
C LEU A 36 15.84 9.03 1.93
N PRO A 37 17.18 9.27 1.99
CA PRO A 37 18.13 8.69 1.04
C PRO A 37 18.41 7.19 1.29
N ASP A 38 18.25 6.71 2.52
CA ASP A 38 18.50 5.32 2.91
C ASP A 38 17.21 4.61 3.32
N GLN A 39 16.63 3.86 2.40
CA GLN A 39 15.36 3.17 2.61
C GLN A 39 15.60 1.71 2.99
N LYS A 40 16.30 1.47 4.11
CA LYS A 40 16.46 0.12 4.64
C LYS A 40 15.13 -0.38 5.20
N ALA A 41 14.79 -1.63 4.89
CA ALA A 41 13.63 -2.27 5.52
C ALA A 41 13.87 -2.37 7.04
N GLN A 42 12.87 -1.92 7.80
CA GLN A 42 12.84 -1.98 9.25
C GLN A 42 11.98 -3.17 9.70
N PRO A 43 12.20 -3.73 10.90
CA PRO A 43 11.26 -4.68 11.46
C PRO A 43 9.82 -4.16 11.43
N LEU A 44 8.88 -5.03 11.09
CA LEU A 44 7.45 -4.72 11.14
C LEU A 44 7.00 -4.54 12.59
N GLU A 45 6.07 -3.62 12.81
CA GLU A 45 5.51 -3.36 14.13
C GLU A 45 4.58 -4.50 14.58
N ASP A 46 4.55 -4.78 15.89
CA ASP A 46 3.78 -5.89 16.44
C ASP A 46 2.28 -5.78 16.16
N TRP A 47 1.73 -4.56 16.15
CA TRP A 47 0.32 -4.33 15.85
C TRP A 47 -0.01 -4.73 14.40
N LEU A 48 0.89 -4.46 13.46
CA LEU A 48 0.72 -4.79 12.05
C LEU A 48 0.75 -6.31 11.85
N LEU A 49 1.68 -7.00 12.52
CA LEU A 49 1.76 -8.46 12.50
C LEU A 49 0.48 -9.11 13.02
N LYS A 50 -0.07 -8.56 14.12
CA LYS A 50 -1.33 -9.04 14.70
C LYS A 50 -2.50 -8.84 13.74
N GLU A 51 -2.66 -7.63 13.20
CA GLU A 51 -3.75 -7.31 12.28
C GLU A 51 -3.69 -8.18 11.02
N LEU A 52 -2.50 -8.39 10.46
CA LEU A 52 -2.29 -9.30 9.31
C LEU A 52 -2.68 -10.74 9.61
N ALA A 53 -2.36 -11.23 10.81
CA ALA A 53 -2.69 -12.58 11.22
C ALA A 53 -4.22 -12.76 11.38
N GLU A 54 -4.91 -11.75 11.91
CA GLU A 54 -6.36 -11.76 12.14
C GLU A 54 -7.17 -11.47 10.87
N ASN A 55 -6.62 -10.70 9.93
CA ASN A 55 -7.33 -10.30 8.71
C ASN A 55 -7.63 -11.52 7.80
N PRO A 56 -8.91 -11.77 7.44
CA PRO A 56 -9.29 -12.88 6.55
C PRO A 56 -8.67 -12.80 5.15
N ALA A 57 -8.48 -11.60 4.62
CA ALA A 57 -7.85 -11.37 3.32
C ALA A 57 -6.33 -11.54 3.34
N LYS A 58 -5.73 -11.70 4.54
CA LYS A 58 -4.29 -11.89 4.74
C LYS A 58 -3.44 -10.79 4.09
N SER A 59 -4.05 -9.61 3.98
CA SER A 59 -3.49 -8.44 3.32
C SER A 59 -4.01 -7.18 4.00
N LEU A 60 -3.15 -6.18 4.16
CA LEU A 60 -3.51 -4.84 4.60
C LEU A 60 -2.91 -3.83 3.62
N SER A 61 -3.70 -2.83 3.25
CA SER A 61 -3.29 -1.78 2.32
C SER A 61 -3.56 -0.41 2.94
N PHE A 62 -2.56 0.45 2.87
CA PHE A 62 -2.61 1.82 3.38
C PHE A 62 -2.15 2.78 2.29
N GLN A 63 -2.79 3.94 2.20
CA GLN A 63 -2.25 5.02 1.39
C GLN A 63 -1.03 5.60 2.10
N VAL A 64 0.09 5.73 1.39
CA VAL A 64 1.28 6.41 1.89
C VAL A 64 1.06 7.92 1.75
N PRO A 65 1.14 8.69 2.84
CA PRO A 65 1.13 10.15 2.75
C PRO A 65 2.36 10.62 1.98
N THR A 66 2.17 11.04 0.74
CA THR A 66 3.24 11.59 -0.10
C THR A 66 3.04 13.09 -0.29
N GLN A 67 4.15 13.83 -0.32
CA GLN A 67 4.15 15.25 -0.71
C GLN A 67 4.14 15.43 -2.23
N ALA A 68 4.38 14.36 -2.99
CA ALA A 68 4.31 14.40 -4.44
C ALA A 68 2.84 14.35 -4.88
N PHE A 69 2.34 15.47 -5.39
CA PHE A 69 0.94 15.62 -5.83
C PHE A 69 0.54 14.72 -7.00
N ASP A 70 1.49 14.09 -7.68
CA ASP A 70 1.24 13.35 -8.92
C ASP A 70 1.24 11.82 -8.76
N GLN A 71 1.30 11.30 -7.52
CA GLN A 71 1.32 9.87 -7.24
C GLN A 71 0.29 9.47 -6.19
N ILE A 72 -0.29 8.28 -6.34
CA ILE A 72 -1.15 7.67 -5.32
C ILE A 72 -0.44 6.42 -4.83
N LEU A 73 0.48 6.59 -3.87
CA LEU A 73 1.26 5.48 -3.35
C LEU A 73 0.44 4.64 -2.37
N MET A 74 0.32 3.35 -2.66
CA MET A 74 -0.32 2.38 -1.79
C MET A 74 0.72 1.41 -1.26
N GLN A 75 0.88 1.35 0.07
CA GLN A 75 1.67 0.36 0.76
C GLN A 75 0.79 -0.83 1.12
N THR A 76 1.18 -2.01 0.65
CA THR A 76 0.44 -3.24 0.88
C THR A 76 1.33 -4.30 1.50
N TYR A 77 0.88 -4.86 2.62
CA TYR A 77 1.48 -6.01 3.28
C TYR A 77 0.64 -7.25 3.00
N GLN A 78 1.24 -8.31 2.50
CA GLN A 78 0.59 -9.59 2.19
C GLN A 78 1.28 -10.73 2.92
N VAL A 79 0.50 -11.58 3.57
CA VAL A 79 0.99 -12.76 4.27
C VAL A 79 1.17 -13.89 3.26
N ALA A 80 2.35 -14.50 3.25
CA ALA A 80 2.61 -15.75 2.56
C ALA A 80 2.24 -16.92 3.48
N LEU A 81 1.42 -17.84 2.98
CA LEU A 81 0.99 -19.03 3.69
C LEU A 81 1.56 -20.30 3.04
N ASP A 82 1.83 -21.33 3.85
CA ASP A 82 2.08 -22.67 3.35
C ASP A 82 0.76 -23.43 3.05
N GLU A 83 0.90 -24.68 2.60
CA GLU A 83 -0.22 -25.58 2.29
C GLU A 83 -1.10 -25.90 3.50
N GLN A 84 -0.59 -25.71 4.73
CA GLN A 84 -1.31 -25.92 5.98
C GLN A 84 -1.92 -24.61 6.53
N GLY A 85 -1.83 -23.51 5.77
CA GLY A 85 -2.33 -22.20 6.16
C GLY A 85 -1.50 -21.50 7.23
N GLN A 86 -0.25 -21.95 7.49
CA GLN A 86 0.65 -21.30 8.43
C GLN A 86 1.43 -20.17 7.76
N ILE A 87 1.70 -19.11 8.53
CA ILE A 87 2.46 -17.96 8.05
C ILE A 87 3.94 -18.34 7.86
N VAL A 88 4.44 -18.22 6.63
CA VAL A 88 5.85 -18.44 6.30
C VAL A 88 6.62 -17.13 6.13
N GLY A 89 5.94 -16.03 5.82
CA GLY A 89 6.56 -14.73 5.66
C GLY A 89 5.55 -13.66 5.27
N ILE A 90 6.04 -12.44 5.06
CA ILE A 90 5.23 -11.28 4.67
C ILE A 90 5.96 -10.57 3.53
N MET A 91 5.21 -10.15 2.51
CA MET A 91 5.68 -9.29 1.43
C MET A 91 5.11 -7.89 1.64
N GLU A 92 5.96 -6.87 1.59
CA GLU A 92 5.57 -5.47 1.48
C GLU A 92 5.79 -5.02 0.04
N THR A 93 4.82 -4.29 -0.50
CA THR A 93 4.96 -3.56 -1.75
C THR A 93 4.53 -2.11 -1.57
N ILE A 94 5.21 -1.18 -2.23
CA ILE A 94 4.70 0.19 -2.42
C ILE A 94 4.60 0.43 -3.92
N THR A 95 3.39 0.69 -4.37
CA THR A 95 3.06 0.83 -5.79
C THR A 95 2.32 2.14 -6.02
N ASP A 96 2.60 2.80 -7.13
CA ASP A 96 1.79 3.91 -7.60
C ASP A 96 0.48 3.37 -8.20
N PHE A 97 -0.61 3.66 -7.51
CA PHE A 97 -1.95 3.20 -7.83
C PHE A 97 -2.69 4.16 -8.77
N LYS A 98 -2.07 5.29 -9.14
CA LYS A 98 -2.68 6.29 -10.01
C LYS A 98 -3.13 5.71 -11.35
N GLU A 99 -2.25 5.03 -12.07
CA GLU A 99 -2.58 4.47 -13.40
C GLU A 99 -3.66 3.37 -13.35
N PRO A 100 -3.59 2.37 -12.45
CA PRO A 100 -4.69 1.43 -12.25
C PRO A 100 -6.04 2.10 -11.95
N LEU A 101 -6.03 3.13 -11.10
CA LEU A 101 -7.23 3.86 -10.73
C LEU A 101 -7.79 4.68 -11.90
N THR A 102 -6.93 5.39 -12.63
CA THR A 102 -7.31 6.13 -13.85
C THR A 102 -7.96 5.20 -14.86
N THR A 103 -7.33 4.05 -15.16
CA THR A 103 -7.86 3.06 -16.10
C THR A 103 -9.26 2.60 -15.70
N TYR A 104 -9.45 2.26 -14.41
CA TYR A 104 -10.76 1.82 -13.91
C TYR A 104 -11.83 2.91 -14.01
N LEU A 105 -11.49 4.17 -13.71
CA LEU A 105 -12.43 5.29 -13.76
C LEU A 105 -12.84 5.63 -15.19
N GLU A 106 -11.89 5.60 -16.13
CA GLU A 106 -12.15 5.80 -17.56
C GLU A 106 -13.09 4.71 -18.10
N ASP A 107 -12.81 3.44 -17.81
CA ASP A 107 -13.63 2.31 -18.26
C ASP A 107 -15.03 2.30 -17.65
N SER A 108 -15.18 2.80 -16.42
CA SER A 108 -16.46 2.87 -15.71
C SER A 108 -17.22 4.19 -15.94
N ALA A 109 -16.65 5.13 -16.70
CA ALA A 109 -17.14 6.51 -16.84
C ALA A 109 -17.41 7.20 -15.49
N GLN A 110 -16.61 6.86 -14.47
CA GLN A 110 -16.67 7.44 -13.14
C GLN A 110 -15.61 8.51 -12.95
N ALA A 111 -15.82 9.40 -11.98
CA ALA A 111 -14.84 10.39 -11.58
C ALA A 111 -14.56 10.27 -10.08
N LEU A 112 -13.31 10.51 -9.67
CA LEU A 112 -13.00 10.75 -8.26
C LEU A 112 -13.61 12.10 -7.87
N VAL A 113 -14.76 12.04 -7.21
CA VAL A 113 -15.30 13.22 -6.53
C VAL A 113 -14.57 13.35 -5.21
N GLY A 114 -13.73 14.39 -5.08
CA GLY A 114 -13.29 14.83 -3.76
C GLY A 114 -14.53 15.08 -2.92
N TRP A 115 -14.51 14.72 -1.63
CA TRP A 115 -15.62 14.96 -0.73
C TRP A 115 -15.99 16.46 -0.81
N SER A 116 -17.03 16.77 -1.60
CA SER A 116 -17.66 18.07 -1.62
C SER A 116 -18.40 18.15 -0.30
N ASP A 117 -17.87 18.95 0.61
CA ASP A 117 -18.46 19.39 1.86
C ASP A 117 -19.99 19.17 1.91
N ALA A 118 -20.41 18.04 2.49
CA ALA A 118 -21.82 17.75 2.70
C ALA A 118 -22.22 18.34 4.06
N THR A 119 -22.16 19.67 4.20
CA THR A 119 -22.84 20.50 5.21
C THR A 119 -22.50 21.97 4.92
N SER A 120 -23.38 22.84 4.45
CA SER A 120 -24.54 23.36 5.18
C SER A 120 -25.36 24.24 4.24
N GLY A 121 -26.60 23.85 3.92
CA GLY A 121 -27.60 24.82 3.50
C GLY A 121 -28.20 25.45 4.77
N PRO A 122 -28.08 26.77 5.01
CA PRO A 122 -28.93 27.38 6.02
C PRO A 122 -30.37 27.28 5.53
N SER A 123 -31.23 26.59 6.28
CA SER A 123 -32.68 26.71 6.08
C SER A 123 -33.05 28.16 6.33
N LEU A 124 -33.36 28.89 5.25
CA LEU A 124 -33.99 30.19 5.34
C LEU A 124 -35.31 30.01 6.10
N LYS A 125 -35.44 30.65 7.27
CA LYS A 125 -36.75 30.88 7.87
C LYS A 125 -37.53 31.76 6.90
N SER A 126 -38.59 31.24 6.32
CA SER A 126 -39.67 32.06 5.81
C SER A 126 -40.50 32.53 7.00
N GLU A 127 -40.30 33.78 7.42
CA GLU A 127 -41.35 34.57 8.06
C GLU A 127 -42.31 35.01 6.96
N ASP A 128 -43.56 34.55 7.04
CA ASP A 128 -44.81 35.33 6.87
C ASP A 128 -46.02 34.42 7.12
#